data_AF-A0A7Y0SE48-F1
#
_entry.id   AF-A0A7Y0SE48-F1
#
_cell.length_a   1.000
_cell.length_b   1.000
_cell.length_c   1.000
_cell.angle_alpha   90.00
_cell.angle_beta   90.00
_cell.angle_gamma   90.00
#
_symmetry.space_group_name_H-M   'P 1'
#
loop_
_entity.id
_entity.type
_entity.pdbx_description
1 polymer ?
#
loop_
_entity_poly.entity_id
_entity_poly.type
_entity_poly.pdbx_seq_one_letter_code
_entity_poly.pdbx_strand_id
1 'polypeptide(L)'
;MATAAVVLLAVPSLRNNVIPAALDPQPVNIASVELTFNQAVRRAAPAVVNIYSRKYVENDRSKLSTQGLGSGVIVSEKGYIITNYHV
;
A
#
# COMPACT_ATOMS: atom_id res chain seq x y z
N MET A 1 44.10 18.32 25.73
CA MET A 1 43.48 18.15 24.40
C MET A 1 43.96 16.89 23.70
N ALA A 2 45.27 16.69 23.47
CA ALA A 2 45.78 15.51 22.77
C ALA A 2 45.43 14.16 23.45
N THR A 3 45.50 14.10 24.78
CA THR A 3 45.15 12.89 25.55
C THR A 3 43.69 12.47 25.40
N ALA A 4 42.77 13.44 25.37
CA ALA A 4 41.34 13.18 25.14
C ALA A 4 41.07 12.60 23.74
N ALA A 5 41.77 13.11 22.72
CA ALA A 5 41.65 12.60 21.35
C ALA A 5 42.14 11.15 21.22
N VAL A 6 43.25 10.80 21.89
CA VAL A 6 43.80 9.44 21.92
C VAL A 6 42.82 8.47 22.61
N VAL A 7 42.21 8.88 23.72
CA VAL A 7 41.19 8.06 24.42
C VAL A 7 39.96 7.83 23.55
N LEU A 8 39.48 8.86 22.83
CA LEU A 8 38.34 8.74 21.92
C LEU A 8 38.63 7.79 20.74
N LEU A 9 39.87 7.74 20.28
CA LEU A 9 40.31 6.82 19.21
C LEU A 9 40.48 5.39 19.73
N ALA A 10 41.04 5.20 20.92
CA ALA A 10 41.31 3.88 21.47
C ALA A 10 40.05 3.16 21.99
N VAL A 11 39.00 3.89 22.38
CA VAL A 11 37.81 3.33 23.02
C VAL A 11 36.56 3.57 22.16
N PRO A 12 36.14 2.61 21.32
CA PRO A 12 35.02 2.76 20.40
C PRO A 12 33.69 3.10 21.09
N SER A 13 33.49 2.60 22.32
CA SER A 13 32.28 2.83 23.12
C SER A 13 32.10 4.30 23.54
N LEU A 14 33.19 5.08 23.65
CA LEU A 14 33.07 6.52 23.92
C LEU A 14 32.66 7.32 22.68
N ARG A 15 32.87 6.80 21.46
CA ARG A 15 32.50 7.50 20.22
C ARG A 15 30.99 7.61 20.05
N ASN A 16 30.25 6.55 20.40
CA ASN A 16 28.80 6.46 20.23
C ASN A 16 28.01 7.45 21.10
N ASN A 17 28.64 7.99 22.15
CA ASN A 17 28.01 8.93 23.10
C ASN A 17 28.44 10.39 22.86
N VAL A 18 29.43 10.63 21.99
CA VAL A 18 30.01 11.95 21.70
C VAL A 18 29.70 12.38 20.27
N ILE A 19 29.53 11.42 19.36
CA ILE A 19 28.95 11.66 18.04
C ILE A 19 27.43 11.62 18.23
N PRO A 20 26.70 12.74 18.12
CA PRO A 20 25.25 12.69 18.03
C PRO A 20 24.92 11.78 16.86
N ALA A 21 24.07 10.78 17.07
CA ALA A 21 23.50 9.97 16.00
C ALA A 21 22.63 10.87 15.10
N ALA A 22 23.26 11.72 14.30
CA ALA A 22 22.61 12.58 13.30
C ALA A 22 22.23 11.79 12.04
N LEU A 23 21.90 10.50 12.21
CA LEU A 23 21.42 9.60 11.16
C LEU A 23 20.17 8.83 11.60
N ASP A 24 19.69 9.00 12.84
CA ASP A 24 18.36 8.53 13.18
C ASP A 24 17.36 9.57 12.67
N PRO A 25 16.45 9.21 11.74
CA PRO A 25 15.35 10.08 11.38
C PRO A 25 14.58 10.39 12.66
N GLN A 26 14.65 11.64 13.11
CA GLN A 26 13.76 12.16 14.15
C GLN A 26 12.32 11.74 13.80
N PRO A 27 11.49 11.34 14.79
CA PRO A 27 10.13 10.89 14.53
C PRO A 27 9.44 11.94 13.68
N VAL A 28 9.08 11.54 12.45
CA VAL A 28 8.43 12.39 11.46
C VAL A 28 7.21 12.98 12.14
N ASN A 29 7.19 14.31 12.30
CA ASN A 29 6.05 15.01 12.85
C ASN A 29 4.83 14.66 12.00
N ILE A 30 3.95 13.81 12.54
CA ILE A 30 2.76 13.27 11.85
C ILE A 30 1.86 14.41 11.38
N ALA A 31 1.87 15.56 12.06
CA ALA A 31 1.11 16.75 11.68
C ALA A 31 1.67 17.47 10.44
N SER A 32 2.90 17.15 10.01
CA SER A 32 3.55 17.70 8.80
C SER A 32 3.59 16.72 7.63
N VAL A 33 3.11 15.49 7.82
CA VAL A 33 2.95 14.53 6.72
C VAL A 33 1.67 14.90 6.00
N GLU A 34 1.76 15.41 4.78
CA GLU A 34 0.62 15.39 3.86
C GLU A 34 0.23 13.93 3.65
N LEU A 35 -0.82 13.50 4.35
CA LEU A 35 -1.33 12.14 4.29
C LEU A 35 -1.98 11.94 2.91
N THR A 36 -1.26 11.26 2.01
CA THR A 36 -1.76 10.88 0.69
C THR A 36 -1.78 9.37 0.53
N PHE A 37 -2.91 8.84 0.06
CA PHE A 37 -3.08 7.41 -0.27
C PHE A 37 -2.82 7.12 -1.75
N ASN A 38 -2.39 8.12 -2.52
CA ASN A 38 -2.18 8.00 -3.96
C ASN A 38 -1.27 6.83 -4.32
N GLN A 39 -0.22 6.58 -3.54
CA GLN A 39 0.69 5.47 -3.78
C GLN A 39 -0.01 4.11 -3.72
N ALA A 40 -0.89 3.88 -2.74
CA ALA A 40 -1.66 2.65 -2.61
C ALA A 40 -2.68 2.53 -3.74
N VAL A 41 -3.40 3.60 -4.04
CA VAL A 41 -4.40 3.64 -5.12
C VAL A 41 -3.75 3.36 -6.48
N ARG A 42 -2.63 4.03 -6.81
CA ARG A 42 -1.94 3.82 -8.10
C ARG A 42 -1.46 2.39 -8.30
N ARG A 43 -1.14 1.68 -7.22
CA ARG A 43 -0.70 0.27 -7.27
C ARG A 43 -1.89 -0.70 -7.34
N ALA A 44 -2.95 -0.46 -6.57
CA ALA A 44 -4.06 -1.40 -6.42
C ALA A 44 -5.19 -1.20 -7.44
N ALA A 45 -5.51 0.05 -7.79
CA ALA A 45 -6.66 0.39 -8.62
C ALA A 45 -6.70 -0.34 -9.99
N PRO A 46 -5.57 -0.56 -10.70
CA PRO A 46 -5.60 -1.27 -11.98
C PRO A 46 -6.13 -2.71 -11.91
N ALA A 47 -6.09 -3.35 -10.74
CA ALA A 47 -6.61 -4.71 -10.55
C ALA A 47 -8.11 -4.75 -10.19
N VAL A 48 -8.72 -3.60 -9.89
CA VAL A 48 -10.13 -3.50 -9.50
C VAL A 48 -11.00 -3.32 -10.73
N VAL A 49 -12.03 -4.15 -10.86
CA VAL A 49 -12.91 -4.20 -12.03
C VAL A 49 -14.38 -4.09 -11.64
N ASN A 50 -15.23 -3.67 -12.59
CA ASN A 50 -16.68 -3.71 -12.45
C ASN A 50 -17.22 -5.08 -12.85
N ILE A 51 -18.21 -5.58 -12.10
CA ILE A 51 -18.89 -6.85 -12.32
C ILE A 51 -20.37 -6.58 -12.58
N TYR A 52 -20.90 -7.17 -13.65
CA TYR A 52 -22.30 -7.03 -14.04
C TYR A 52 -22.96 -8.40 -14.10
N SER A 53 -23.90 -8.67 -13.21
CA SER A 53 -24.73 -9.87 -13.26
C SER A 53 -25.92 -9.63 -14.20
N ARG A 54 -26.20 -10.59 -15.08
CA ARG A 54 -27.28 -10.50 -16.07
C ARG A 54 -28.09 -11.78 -16.08
N LYS A 55 -29.42 -11.67 -16.19
CA LYS A 55 -30.33 -12.81 -16.37
C LYS A 55 -31.05 -12.68 -17.70
N TYR A 56 -31.34 -13.82 -18.33
CA TYR A 56 -32.21 -13.86 -19.49
C TYR A 56 -33.65 -13.48 -19.10
N VAL A 57 -34.30 -12.71 -19.96
CA VAL A 57 -35.72 -12.40 -19.81
C VAL A 57 -36.52 -13.65 -20.19
N GLU A 58 -37.46 -14.05 -19.33
CA GLU A 58 -38.19 -15.33 -19.39
C GLU A 58 -38.94 -15.55 -20.72
N ASN A 59 -39.39 -14.46 -21.34
CA ASN A 59 -40.12 -14.48 -22.62
C ASN A 59 -39.25 -14.15 -23.84
N ASP A 60 -37.98 -13.80 -23.66
CA ASP A 60 -37.09 -13.42 -24.76
C ASP A 60 -35.63 -13.73 -24.42
N ARG A 61 -35.18 -14.91 -24.84
CA ARG A 61 -33.80 -15.39 -24.63
C ARG A 61 -32.75 -14.56 -25.38
N SER A 62 -33.16 -13.65 -26.26
CA SER A 62 -32.25 -12.70 -26.93
C SER A 62 -31.96 -11.46 -26.07
N LYS A 63 -32.73 -11.22 -25.01
CA LYS A 63 -32.57 -10.07 -24.12
C LYS A 63 -31.97 -10.47 -22.79
N LEU A 64 -30.88 -9.79 -22.44
CA LEU A 64 -30.25 -9.83 -21.12
C LEU A 64 -30.72 -8.61 -20.32
N SER A 65 -31.30 -8.84 -19.15
CA SER A 65 -31.56 -7.78 -18.17
C SER A 65 -30.43 -7.76 -17.15
N THR A 66 -29.87 -6.58 -16.88
CA THR A 66 -28.87 -6.41 -15.81
C THR A 66 -29.58 -6.56 -14.46
N GLN A 67 -29.11 -7.51 -13.65
CA GLN A 67 -29.71 -7.86 -12.37
C GLN A 67 -29.01 -7.14 -11.20
N GLY A 68 -27.70 -6.90 -11.35
CA GLY A 68 -26.87 -6.33 -10.29
C GLY A 68 -25.55 -5.77 -10.80
N LEU A 69 -24.93 -4.93 -9.98
CA LEU A 69 -23.62 -4.31 -10.19
C LEU A 69 -22.79 -4.53 -8.93
N GLY A 70 -21.51 -4.86 -9.12
CA GLY A 70 -20.54 -4.88 -8.05
C GLY A 70 -19.13 -4.65 -8.56
N SER A 71 -18.16 -4.95 -7.69
CA SER A 71 -16.74 -4.86 -8.01
C SER A 71 -16.07 -6.21 -7.78
N GLY A 72 -14.94 -6.41 -8.45
CA GLY A 72 -14.08 -7.57 -8.27
C GLY A 72 -12.61 -7.18 -8.31
N VAL A 73 -11.75 -8.11 -7.92
CA VAL A 73 -10.29 -7.94 -7.95
C VAL A 73 -9.66 -9.06 -8.76
N ILE A 74 -8.80 -8.70 -9.71
CA ILE A 74 -7.98 -9.64 -10.47
C ILE A 74 -6.86 -10.16 -9.55
N VAL A 75 -6.81 -11.46 -9.33
CA VAL A 75 -5.85 -12.11 -8.40
C VAL A 75 -4.77 -12.92 -9.11
N SER A 76 -4.83 -13.03 -10.43
CA SER A 76 -3.86 -13.76 -11.24
C SER A 76 -3.77 -13.18 -12.65
N GLU A 77 -2.56 -13.20 -13.22
CA GLU A 77 -2.28 -12.83 -14.62
C GLU A 77 -3.06 -13.67 -15.64
N LYS A 78 -3.54 -14.87 -15.23
CA LYS A 78 -4.41 -15.72 -16.06
C LYS A 78 -5.84 -15.18 -16.18
N GLY A 79 -6.20 -14.12 -15.45
CA GLY A 79 -7.52 -13.48 -15.48
C GLY A 79 -8.52 -13.99 -14.45
N TYR A 80 -8.07 -14.67 -13.38
CA TYR A 80 -8.96 -15.05 -12.26
C TYR A 80 -9.38 -13.81 -11.47
N ILE A 81 -10.68 -13.66 -11.22
CA ILE A 81 -11.29 -12.53 -10.49
C ILE A 81 -12.03 -13.05 -9.27
N ILE A 82 -11.87 -12.38 -8.12
CA ILE A 82 -12.65 -12.61 -6.91
C ILE A 82 -13.69 -11.49 -6.76
N THR A 83 -14.93 -11.87 -6.44
CA THR A 83 -16.00 -10.98 -6.00
C THR A 83 -16.81 -11.65 -4.90
N ASN A 84 -17.71 -10.91 -4.27
CA ASN A 84 -18.62 -11.47 -3.27
C ASN A 84 -19.68 -12.35 -3.93
N TYR A 85 -20.14 -13.38 -3.22
CA TYR A 85 -21.15 -14.32 -3.74
C TYR A 85 -22.50 -13.66 -4.07
N HIS A 86 -22.85 -12.56 -3.40
CA HIS A 86 -24.15 -11.89 -3.59
C HIS A 86 -24.18 -10.87 -4.75
N VAL A 87 -23.06 -10.67 -5.45
CA VAL A 87 -22.92 -9.75 -6.60
C VAL A 87 -23.49 -10.40 -7.87
#